data_AF-A0A7C9DYU3-F1
#
_entry.id   AF-A0A7C9DYU3-F1
#
_cell.length_a   1.000
_cell.length_b   1.000
_cell.length_c   1.000
_cell.angle_alpha   90.00
_cell.angle_beta   90.00
_cell.angle_gamma   90.00
#
_symmetry.space_group_name_H-M   'P 1'
#
loop_
_entity.id
_entity.type
_entity.pdbx_description
1 polymer ?
#
loop_
_entity_poly.entity_id
_entity_poly.type
_entity_poly.pdbx_seq_one_letter_code
_entity_poly.pdbx_strand_id
1 'polypeptide(L)'
;DILKAKESFLNYLKWREEFGVDTIAKEFQFEEYKEVQKYYPHGFHGVDRYGRPVYIERLGMLDLDGLLRVTTIERLVNHHVYEQEKTTRLRFHACTTAARRRIASITAIMDVKGVGSSNFSKA
;
A
#
# COMPACT_ATOMS: atom_id res chain seq x y z
N ASP A 1 25.01 10.12 -3.17
CA ASP A 1 25.29 11.20 -2.21
C ASP A 1 25.10 10.65 -0.80
N ILE A 2 26.19 10.50 -0.03
CA ILE A 2 26.15 9.86 1.30
C ILE A 2 25.45 10.74 2.33
N LEU A 3 25.61 12.07 2.25
CA LEU A 3 25.02 12.99 3.20
C LEU A 3 23.49 13.00 3.06
N LYS A 4 22.99 13.09 1.82
CA LYS A 4 21.56 13.00 1.54
C LYS A 4 20.96 11.66 1.93
N ALA A 5 21.71 10.56 1.76
CA ALA A 5 21.26 9.23 2.16
C ALA A 5 21.12 9.11 3.69
N LYS A 6 22.11 9.62 4.46
CA LYS A 6 22.04 9.68 5.92
C LYS A 6 20.84 10.51 6.39
N GLU A 7 20.66 11.69 5.82
CA GLU A 7 19.54 12.57 6.14
C GLU A 7 18.18 11.89 5.88
N SER A 8 18.01 11.31 4.68
CA SER A 8 16.78 10.60 4.31
C SER A 8 16.48 9.44 5.27
N PHE A 9 17.51 8.70 5.68
CA PHE A 9 17.35 7.58 6.61
C PHE A 9 16.96 8.05 8.02
N LEU A 10 17.58 9.13 8.53
CA LEU A 10 17.21 9.70 9.82
C LEU A 10 15.77 10.26 9.82
N ASN A 11 15.37 10.92 8.73
CA ASN A 11 14.01 11.41 8.57
C ASN A 11 12.99 10.25 8.53
N TYR A 12 13.33 9.15 7.86
CA TYR A 12 12.51 7.95 7.85
C TYR A 12 12.35 7.33 9.25
N LEU A 13 13.44 7.19 10.01
CA LEU A 13 13.38 6.66 11.38
C LEU A 13 12.52 7.54 12.30
N LYS A 14 12.69 8.87 12.21
CA LYS A 14 11.88 9.82 12.96
C LYS A 14 10.40 9.72 12.59
N TRP A 15 10.08 9.66 11.30
CA TRP A 15 8.69 9.47 10.84
C TRP A 15 8.09 8.17 11.35
N ARG A 16 8.84 7.06 11.37
CA ARG A 16 8.34 5.78 11.90
C ARG A 16 7.91 5.89 13.36
N GLU A 17 8.70 6.59 14.17
CA GLU A 17 8.43 6.83 15.59
C GLU A 17 7.21 7.73 15.76
N GLU A 18 7.19 8.89 15.11
CA GLU A 18 6.09 9.88 15.20
C GLU A 18 4.76 9.33 14.69
N PHE A 19 4.79 8.53 13.62
CA PHE A 19 3.59 7.93 13.02
C PHE A 19 3.15 6.63 13.71
N GLY A 20 3.99 6.03 14.56
CA GLY A 20 3.67 4.78 15.25
C GLY A 20 3.63 3.55 14.34
N VAL A 21 4.50 3.49 13.33
CA VAL A 21 4.48 2.43 12.28
C VAL A 21 4.57 1.02 12.87
N ASP A 22 5.43 0.82 13.87
CA ASP A 22 5.64 -0.50 14.48
C ASP A 22 4.43 -0.97 15.31
N THR A 23 3.65 -0.03 15.84
CA THR A 23 2.36 -0.32 16.51
C THR A 23 1.31 -0.67 15.47
N ILE A 24 1.18 0.12 14.40
CA ILE A 24 0.26 -0.15 13.28
C ILE A 24 0.50 -1.56 12.71
N ALA A 25 1.76 -1.95 12.49
CA ALA A 25 2.09 -3.26 11.95
C ALA A 25 1.60 -4.45 12.80
N LYS A 26 1.37 -4.23 14.10
CA LYS A 26 0.97 -5.28 15.06
C LYS A 26 -0.51 -5.22 15.42
N GLU A 27 -1.05 -4.03 15.60
CA GLU A 27 -2.34 -3.81 16.27
C GLU A 27 -3.43 -3.31 15.33
N PHE A 28 -3.07 -2.72 14.19
CA PHE A 28 -4.07 -2.13 13.30
C PHE A 28 -4.94 -3.20 12.65
N GLN A 29 -6.26 -3.05 12.79
CA GLN A 29 -7.27 -3.88 12.14
C GLN A 29 -8.13 -3.00 11.23
N PHE A 30 -8.20 -3.39 9.97
CA PHE A 30 -9.03 -2.73 8.96
C PHE A 30 -10.31 -3.50 8.74
N GLU A 31 -11.20 -3.44 9.73
CA GLU A 31 -12.44 -4.22 9.78
C GLU A 31 -13.36 -3.93 8.60
N GLU A 32 -13.39 -2.68 8.15
CA GLU A 32 -14.19 -2.23 7.01
C GLU A 32 -13.57 -2.57 5.64
N TYR A 33 -12.43 -3.27 5.59
CA TYR A 33 -11.71 -3.55 4.34
C TYR A 33 -12.61 -4.15 3.25
N LYS A 34 -13.50 -5.09 3.61
CA LYS A 34 -14.43 -5.71 2.65
C LYS A 34 -15.41 -4.71 2.04
N GLU A 35 -15.85 -3.72 2.80
CA GLU A 35 -16.73 -2.65 2.31
C GLU A 35 -15.93 -1.64 1.47
N VAL A 36 -14.72 -1.28 1.92
CA VAL A 36 -13.79 -0.44 1.17
C VAL A 36 -13.49 -1.00 -0.22
N GLN A 37 -13.31 -2.32 -0.34
CA GLN A 37 -13.05 -2.99 -1.62
C GLN A 37 -14.18 -2.84 -2.64
N LYS A 38 -15.42 -2.51 -2.23
CA LYS A 38 -16.53 -2.23 -3.16
C LYS A 38 -16.36 -0.89 -3.87
N TYR A 39 -15.79 0.09 -3.17
CA TYR A 39 -15.61 1.47 -3.65
C TYR A 39 -14.21 1.75 -4.16
N TYR A 40 -13.22 0.99 -3.69
CA TYR A 40 -11.83 1.12 -4.10
C TYR A 40 -11.18 -0.25 -4.19
N PRO A 41 -11.37 -0.99 -5.30
CA PRO A 41 -10.80 -2.33 -5.46
C PRO A 41 -9.28 -2.26 -5.63
N HIS A 42 -8.55 -2.87 -4.69
CA HIS A 42 -7.08 -2.91 -4.70
C HIS A 42 -6.52 -4.07 -3.88
N GLY A 43 -5.33 -4.56 -4.23
CA GLY A 43 -4.64 -5.56 -3.43
C GLY A 43 -3.56 -6.34 -4.17
N PHE A 44 -2.92 -7.25 -3.43
CA PHE A 44 -1.89 -8.13 -3.98
C PHE A 44 -2.48 -9.41 -4.59
N HIS A 45 -1.96 -9.83 -5.74
CA HIS A 45 -2.37 -11.05 -6.42
C HIS A 45 -1.20 -11.74 -7.16
N GLY A 46 -0.68 -12.82 -6.60
CA GLY A 46 0.39 -13.61 -7.23
C GLY A 46 1.74 -12.89 -7.31
N VAL A 47 2.58 -13.35 -8.23
CA VAL A 47 3.92 -12.80 -8.49
C VAL A 47 4.16 -12.65 -9.99
N ASP A 48 5.02 -11.71 -10.37
CA ASP A 48 5.42 -11.55 -11.76
C ASP A 48 6.43 -12.63 -12.19
N ARG A 49 6.82 -12.62 -13.47
CA ARG A 49 7.82 -13.55 -14.04
C ARG A 49 9.19 -13.50 -13.36
N TYR A 50 9.47 -12.46 -12.58
CA TYR A 50 10.70 -12.31 -11.82
C TYR A 50 10.51 -12.69 -10.35
N GLY A 51 9.31 -13.02 -9.89
CA GLY A 51 9.01 -13.35 -8.50
C GLY A 51 8.73 -12.12 -7.62
N ARG A 52 8.46 -10.94 -8.19
CA ARG A 52 8.03 -9.77 -7.41
C ARG A 52 6.52 -9.88 -7.11
N PRO A 53 6.06 -9.59 -5.88
CA PRO A 53 4.63 -9.51 -5.58
C PRO A 53 3.94 -8.53 -6.54
N VAL A 54 2.80 -8.94 -7.10
CA VAL A 54 2.01 -8.07 -7.98
C VAL A 54 0.92 -7.39 -7.16
N TYR A 55 0.88 -6.06 -7.19
CA TYR A 55 -0.16 -5.22 -6.60
C TYR A 55 -1.02 -4.62 -7.72
N ILE A 56 -2.34 -4.68 -7.57
CA ILE A 56 -3.30 -4.22 -8.57
C ILE A 56 -4.23 -3.21 -7.93
N GLU A 57 -4.45 -2.09 -8.61
CA GLU A 57 -5.32 -1.00 -8.16
C GLU A 57 -6.20 -0.54 -9.32
N ARG A 58 -7.52 -0.47 -9.11
CA ARG A 58 -8.50 -0.15 -10.16
C ARG A 58 -9.07 1.24 -9.96
N LEU A 59 -8.31 2.24 -10.40
CA LEU A 59 -8.62 3.66 -10.19
C LEU A 59 -9.92 4.12 -10.85
N GLY A 60 -10.28 3.57 -12.01
CA GLY A 60 -11.54 3.94 -12.66
C GLY A 60 -12.79 3.43 -11.96
N MET A 61 -12.64 2.57 -10.94
CA MET A 61 -13.74 2.12 -10.08
C MET A 61 -13.76 2.85 -8.74
N LEU A 62 -12.87 3.83 -8.52
CA LEU A 62 -12.81 4.60 -7.30
C LEU A 62 -14.06 5.49 -7.16
N ASP A 63 -14.89 5.18 -6.18
CA ASP A 63 -15.99 6.03 -5.70
C ASP A 63 -15.57 6.68 -4.37
N LEU A 64 -15.10 7.93 -4.43
CA LEU A 64 -14.64 8.67 -3.26
C LEU A 64 -15.77 8.94 -2.25
N ASP A 65 -16.97 9.25 -2.71
CA ASP A 65 -18.12 9.55 -1.84
C ASP A 65 -18.56 8.29 -1.10
N GLY A 66 -18.61 7.15 -1.79
CA GLY A 66 -18.83 5.84 -1.19
C GLY A 66 -17.75 5.47 -0.19
N LEU A 67 -16.48 5.66 -0.57
CA LEU A 67 -15.32 5.33 0.26
C LEU A 67 -15.31 6.13 1.58
N LEU A 68 -15.53 7.44 1.51
CA LEU A 68 -15.53 8.33 2.67
C LEU A 68 -16.76 8.16 3.59
N ARG A 69 -17.78 7.43 3.15
CA ARG A 69 -18.90 7.01 4.01
C ARG A 69 -18.57 5.79 4.87
N VAL A 70 -17.64 4.94 4.45
CA VAL A 70 -17.31 3.67 5.13
C VAL A 70 -15.98 3.72 5.89
N THR A 71 -15.09 4.63 5.53
CA THR A 71 -13.78 4.77 6.18
C THR A 71 -13.32 6.22 6.18
N THR A 72 -12.19 6.50 6.84
CA THR A 72 -11.56 7.81 6.85
C THR A 72 -10.23 7.79 6.10
N ILE A 73 -9.77 8.96 5.65
CA ILE A 73 -8.44 9.09 5.02
C ILE A 73 -7.35 8.59 5.98
N GLU A 74 -7.45 8.91 7.27
CA GLU A 74 -6.51 8.46 8.29
C GLU A 74 -6.45 6.92 8.36
N ARG A 75 -7.61 6.24 8.40
CA ARG A 75 -7.65 4.78 8.42
C ARG A 75 -7.14 4.16 7.13
N LEU A 76 -7.41 4.77 5.98
CA LEU A 76 -6.82 4.36 4.70
C LEU A 76 -5.29 4.49 4.70
N VAL A 77 -4.74 5.59 5.22
CA VAL A 77 -3.29 5.78 5.33
C VAL A 77 -2.69 4.73 6.28
N ASN A 78 -3.31 4.48 7.44
CA ASN A 78 -2.88 3.45 8.37
C ASN A 78 -2.92 2.05 7.73
N HIS A 79 -3.94 1.77 6.92
CA HIS A 79 -4.02 0.53 6.14
C HIS A 79 -2.89 0.41 5.12
N HIS A 80 -2.56 1.48 4.40
CA HIS A 80 -1.44 1.49 3.45
C HIS A 80 -0.11 1.24 4.15
N VAL A 81 0.13 1.88 5.30
CA VAL A 81 1.34 1.66 6.11
C VAL A 81 1.40 0.21 6.61
N TYR A 82 0.29 -0.32 7.13
CA TYR A 82 0.18 -1.71 7.55
C TYR A 82 0.50 -2.69 6.40
N GLU A 83 -0.06 -2.49 5.21
CA GLU A 83 0.19 -3.36 4.06
C GLU A 83 1.64 -3.24 3.53
N GLN A 84 2.29 -2.06 3.65
CA GLN A 84 3.72 -1.91 3.35
C GLN A 84 4.61 -2.68 4.34
N GLU A 85 4.33 -2.60 5.64
CA GLU A 85 5.06 -3.37 6.66
C GLU A 85 4.88 -4.87 6.46
N LYS A 86 3.64 -5.31 6.20
CA LYS A 86 3.32 -6.71 5.87
C LYS A 86 4.02 -7.18 4.60
N THR A 87 4.11 -6.33 3.58
CA THR A 87 4.84 -6.63 2.35
C THR A 87 6.32 -6.82 2.61
N THR A 88 6.92 -5.93 3.39
CA THR A 88 8.35 -5.98 3.74
C THR A 88 8.68 -7.20 4.58
N ARG A 89 7.87 -7.52 5.59
CA ARG A 89 8.13 -8.62 6.54
C ARG A 89 7.76 -9.99 5.98
N LEU A 90 6.65 -10.10 5.25
CA LEU A 90 6.11 -11.39 4.82
C LEU A 90 6.27 -11.63 3.32
N ARG A 91 5.78 -10.72 2.48
CA ARG A 91 5.74 -10.95 1.02
C ARG A 91 7.12 -10.99 0.40
N PHE A 92 8.00 -10.04 0.72
CA PHE A 92 9.37 -10.03 0.23
C PHE A 92 10.18 -11.22 0.74
N HIS A 93 9.96 -11.65 1.98
CA HIS A 93 10.60 -12.85 2.51
C HIS A 93 10.17 -14.11 1.74
N ALA A 94 8.85 -14.34 1.62
CA ALA A 94 8.31 -15.47 0.87
C ALA A 94 8.77 -15.49 -0.59
N CYS A 95 8.74 -14.33 -1.25
CA CYS A 95 9.15 -14.19 -2.64
C CYS A 95 10.67 -14.37 -2.82
N THR A 96 11.48 -13.88 -1.88
CA THR A 96 12.95 -14.07 -1.90
C THR A 96 13.31 -15.55 -1.81
N THR A 97 12.65 -16.27 -0.90
CA THR A 97 12.83 -17.71 -0.72
C THR A 97 12.40 -18.48 -1.98
N ALA A 98 11.21 -18.19 -2.52
CA ALA A 98 10.71 -18.85 -3.72
C ALA A 98 11.57 -18.58 -4.97
N ALA A 99 12.04 -17.34 -5.15
CA ALA A 99 12.83 -16.94 -6.32
C ALA A 99 14.34 -17.22 -6.19
N ARG A 100 14.80 -17.71 -5.02
CA ARG A 100 16.22 -17.93 -4.68
C ARG A 100 17.12 -16.72 -4.97
N ARG A 101 16.56 -15.52 -4.81
CA ARG A 101 17.23 -14.24 -5.06
C ARG A 101 16.55 -13.15 -4.25
N ARG A 102 17.28 -12.08 -3.91
CA ARG A 102 16.71 -10.95 -3.16
C ARG A 102 15.56 -10.29 -3.93
N ILE A 103 14.37 -10.28 -3.31
CA ILE A 103 13.20 -9.50 -3.73
C ILE A 103 13.00 -8.37 -2.72
N ALA A 104 13.04 -7.13 -3.21
CA ALA A 104 12.84 -5.92 -2.41
C ALA A 104 12.00 -4.87 -3.16
N SER A 105 11.25 -5.31 -4.18
CA SER A 105 10.35 -4.47 -4.95
C SER A 105 9.10 -5.25 -5.35
N ILE A 106 8.03 -4.51 -5.62
CA ILE A 106 6.76 -5.02 -6.14
C ILE A 106 6.62 -4.68 -7.63
N THR A 107 5.65 -5.30 -8.29
CA THR A 107 5.16 -4.88 -9.60
C THR A 107 3.75 -4.32 -9.40
N ALA A 108 3.56 -3.02 -9.63
CA ALA A 108 2.27 -2.36 -9.46
C ALA A 108 1.57 -2.20 -10.82
N ILE A 109 0.29 -2.58 -10.87
CA ILE A 109 -0.59 -2.41 -12.02
C ILE A 109 -1.69 -1.44 -11.63
N MET A 110 -1.70 -0.27 -12.28
CA MET A 110 -2.74 0.75 -12.10
C MET A 110 -3.68 0.70 -13.29
N ASP A 111 -4.88 0.16 -13.09
CA ASP A 111 -5.95 0.13 -14.10
C ASP A 111 -6.67 1.48 -14.12
N VAL A 112 -6.34 2.29 -15.12
CA VAL A 112 -6.89 3.63 -15.34
C VAL A 112 -8.13 3.63 -16.25
N LYS A 113 -8.64 2.46 -16.64
CA LYS A 113 -9.85 2.40 -17.48
C LYS A 113 -11.04 2.97 -16.72
N GLY A 114 -11.68 4.01 -17.28
CA GLY A 114 -12.83 4.67 -16.66
C GLY A 114 -12.47 5.85 -15.76
N VAL A 115 -11.18 6.14 -15.59
CA VAL A 115 -10.73 7.38 -14.93
C VAL A 115 -11.11 8.58 -15.81
N GLY A 116 -11.83 9.55 -15.23
CA GLY A 116 -12.25 10.78 -15.89
C GLY A 116 -12.07 12.02 -15.01
N SER A 117 -12.47 13.19 -15.51
CA SER A 117 -12.30 14.47 -14.81
C SER A 117 -12.98 14.52 -13.44
N SER A 118 -14.07 13.77 -13.26
CA SER A 118 -14.79 13.65 -11.97
C SER A 118 -13.97 12.96 -10.88
N ASN A 119 -12.98 12.12 -11.23
CA ASN A 119 -12.08 11.50 -10.26
C ASN A 119 -11.00 12.46 -9.73
N PHE A 120 -10.79 13.59 -10.42
CA PHE A 120 -9.78 14.60 -10.09
C PHE A 120 -10.37 15.96 -9.72
N SER A 121 -11.69 16.14 -9.84
CA SER A 121 -12.37 17.31 -9.31
C SER A 121 -12.45 17.21 -7.79
N LYS A 122 -12.15 18.31 -7.10
CA LYS A 122 -12.22 18.38 -5.64
C LYS A 122 -13.62 17.99 -5.15
N ALA A 123 -13.67 17.12 -4.15
CA ALA A 123 -14.79 17.06 -3.22
C ALA A 123 -14.90 18.39 -2.46
#